data_AF-A0A4Q2UUY7-F1
#
_entry.id   AF-A0A4Q2UUY7-F1
#
_cell.length_a   1.000
_cell.length_b   1.000
_cell.length_c   1.000
_cell.angle_alpha   90.00
_cell.angle_beta   90.00
_cell.angle_gamma   90.00
#
_symmetry.space_group_name_H-M   'P 1'
#
loop_
_entity.id
_entity.type
_entity.pdbx_description
1 polymer ?
#
loop_
_entity_poly.entity_id
_entity_poly.type
_entity_poly.pdbx_seq_one_letter_code
_entity_poly.pdbx_strand_id
1 'polypeptide(L)'
;MWNRQSWKSMSGQQLLRLVTTASAVAISYEGISQGVMGAVTVAPEFGRRMGYTNDKDEVVKPMLQGGIAAVYYCGSLFAAFWAGSFSDNYGRIKGMWMACFWCMAGVILQASAVNLAHMLCARFVAGMGVAFILVI
;
A
#
# COMPACT_ATOMS: atom_id res chain seq x y z
N MET A 1 -30.23 8.43 -11.60
CA MET A 1 -29.30 8.24 -12.73
C MET A 1 -28.08 9.10 -12.47
N TRP A 2 -26.93 8.51 -12.12
CA TRP A 2 -25.73 9.24 -11.72
C TRP A 2 -25.13 9.94 -12.96
N ASN A 3 -25.27 11.26 -13.02
CA ASN A 3 -24.92 12.05 -14.20
C ASN A 3 -23.40 12.11 -14.35
N ARG A 4 -22.83 11.29 -15.24
CA ARG A 4 -21.38 11.17 -15.47
C ARG A 4 -20.69 12.46 -15.95
N GLN A 5 -21.44 13.54 -16.23
CA GLN A 5 -20.94 14.81 -16.76
C GLN A 5 -20.86 15.97 -15.75
N SER A 6 -21.20 15.78 -14.46
CA SER A 6 -21.12 16.87 -13.45
C SER A 6 -19.71 17.46 -13.27
N TRP A 7 -18.66 16.72 -13.61
CA TRP A 7 -17.27 17.22 -13.57
C TRP A 7 -16.97 18.27 -14.64
N LYS A 8 -17.72 18.29 -15.76
CA LYS A 8 -17.54 19.28 -16.84
C LYS A 8 -18.11 20.65 -16.50
N SER A 9 -18.99 20.76 -15.50
CA SER A 9 -19.60 22.03 -15.09
C SER A 9 -18.85 22.73 -13.94
N MET A 10 -17.74 22.16 -13.46
CA MET A 10 -16.98 22.71 -12.34
C MET A 10 -15.84 23.62 -12.82
N SER A 11 -15.62 24.73 -12.12
CA SER A 11 -14.51 25.65 -12.40
C SER A 11 -13.16 24.93 -12.20
N GLY A 12 -12.15 25.26 -13.02
CA GLY A 12 -10.83 24.62 -12.96
C GLY A 12 -10.17 24.66 -11.58
N GLN A 13 -10.44 25.70 -10.78
CA GLN A 13 -9.98 25.80 -9.39
C GLN A 13 -10.69 24.83 -8.44
N GLN A 14 -11.98 24.57 -8.66
CA GLN A 14 -12.73 23.59 -7.85
C GLN A 14 -12.27 22.17 -8.18
N LEU A 15 -11.99 21.88 -9.45
CA LEU A 15 -11.45 20.59 -9.87
C LEU A 15 -10.05 20.35 -9.29
N LEU A 16 -9.17 21.35 -9.36
CA LEU A 16 -7.83 21.28 -8.75
C LEU A 16 -7.90 21.01 -7.25
N ARG A 17 -8.77 21.74 -6.51
CA ARG A 17 -8.96 21.49 -5.07
C ARG A 17 -9.43 20.06 -4.80
N LEU A 18 -10.40 19.55 -5.56
CA LEU A 18 -10.88 18.17 -5.38
C LEU A 18 -9.79 17.12 -5.62
N VAL A 19 -9.00 17.27 -6.67
CA VAL A 19 -7.90 16.35 -6.98
C VAL A 19 -6.84 16.42 -5.88
N THR A 20 -6.42 17.62 -5.46
CA THR A 20 -5.44 17.77 -4.39
C THR A 20 -5.92 17.16 -3.07
N THR A 21 -7.20 17.36 -2.70
CA THR A 21 -7.74 16.75 -1.47
C THR A 21 -7.80 15.22 -1.58
N ALA A 22 -8.16 14.68 -2.75
CA ALA A 22 -8.14 13.24 -2.99
C ALA A 22 -6.71 12.65 -2.89
N SER A 23 -5.73 13.32 -3.50
CA SER A 23 -4.32 12.94 -3.39
C SER A 23 -3.80 13.02 -1.93
N ALA A 24 -4.22 14.02 -1.17
CA ALA A 24 -3.85 14.13 0.25
C ALA A 24 -4.39 12.96 1.08
N VAL A 25 -5.61 12.50 0.82
CA VAL A 25 -6.19 11.32 1.48
C VAL A 25 -5.42 10.05 1.11
N ALA A 26 -5.06 9.89 -0.18
CA ALA A 26 -4.27 8.77 -0.66
C ALA A 26 -2.88 8.67 0.02
N ILE A 27 -2.16 9.79 0.10
CA ILE A 27 -0.84 9.85 0.76
C ILE A 27 -0.98 9.58 2.27
N SER A 28 -2.05 10.08 2.88
CA SER A 28 -2.34 9.84 4.30
C SER A 28 -2.60 8.35 4.57
N TYR A 29 -3.29 7.64 3.67
CA TYR A 29 -3.50 6.20 3.76
C TYR A 29 -2.17 5.42 3.77
N GLU A 30 -1.22 5.77 2.88
CA GLU A 30 0.12 5.18 2.90
C GLU A 30 0.80 5.41 4.25
N GLY A 31 0.79 6.65 4.76
CA GLY A 31 1.40 6.99 6.04
C GLY A 31 0.83 6.17 7.20
N ILE A 32 -0.49 5.98 7.24
CA ILE A 32 -1.17 5.13 8.24
C ILE A 32 -0.70 3.68 8.11
N SER A 33 -0.63 3.13 6.89
CA SER A 33 -0.22 1.74 6.67
C SER A 33 1.20 1.46 7.17
N GLN A 34 2.13 2.40 6.95
CA GLN A 34 3.51 2.31 7.44
C GLN A 34 3.59 2.51 8.95
N GLY A 35 2.83 3.47 9.50
CA GLY A 35 2.78 3.72 10.94
C GLY A 35 2.27 2.51 11.73
N VAL A 36 1.21 1.86 11.24
CA VAL A 36 0.70 0.61 11.81
C VAL A 36 1.77 -0.48 11.76
N MET A 37 2.49 -0.63 10.64
CA MET A 37 3.56 -1.63 10.59
C MET A 37 4.71 -1.31 11.53
N GLY A 38 5.08 -0.03 11.71
CA GLY A 38 6.05 0.38 12.72
C GLY A 38 5.69 -0.14 14.12
N ALA A 39 4.44 0.04 14.53
CA ALA A 39 3.92 -0.47 15.80
C ALA A 39 3.87 -2.01 15.86
N VAL A 40 3.54 -2.68 14.76
CA VAL A 40 3.48 -4.15 14.70
C VAL A 40 4.88 -4.78 14.77
N THR A 41 5.91 -4.15 14.19
CA THR A 41 7.28 -4.70 14.22
C THR A 41 7.90 -4.75 15.60
N VAL A 42 7.50 -3.84 16.50
CA VAL A 42 7.99 -3.80 17.88
C VAL A 42 7.19 -4.72 18.82
N ALA A 43 6.07 -5.29 18.35
CA ALA A 43 5.28 -6.20 19.16
C ALA A 43 6.00 -7.56 19.33
N PRO A 44 6.22 -8.04 20.57
CA PRO A 44 6.97 -9.28 20.83
C PRO A 44 6.31 -10.51 20.21
N GLU A 45 4.98 -10.59 20.24
CA GLU A 45 4.22 -11.68 19.61
C GLU A 45 4.39 -11.73 18.09
N PHE A 46 4.52 -10.56 17.44
CA PHE A 46 4.74 -10.50 16.01
C PHE A 46 6.18 -10.91 15.67
N GLY A 47 7.17 -10.46 16.46
CA GLY A 47 8.56 -10.88 16.30
C GLY A 47 8.81 -12.37 16.53
N ARG A 48 8.05 -12.97 17.46
CA ARG A 48 8.10 -14.42 17.70
C ARG A 48 7.46 -15.21 16.56
N ARG A 49 6.30 -14.77 16.04
CA ARG A 49 5.65 -15.40 14.87
C ARG A 49 6.46 -15.27 13.58
N MET A 50 7.16 -14.15 13.40
CA MET A 50 8.01 -13.91 12.24
C MET A 50 9.44 -14.43 12.43
N GLY A 51 9.79 -14.99 13.61
CA GLY A 51 11.05 -15.67 13.86
C GLY A 51 12.28 -14.75 13.95
N TYR A 52 12.08 -13.47 14.27
CA TYR A 52 13.18 -12.50 14.46
C TYR A 52 13.42 -12.10 15.93
N THR A 53 12.56 -12.52 16.85
CA THR A 53 12.65 -12.28 18.31
C THR A 53 12.87 -13.59 19.07
N ASN A 54 13.69 -13.58 20.13
CA ASN A 54 13.91 -14.72 21.03
C ASN A 54 12.86 -14.79 22.16
N ASP A 55 12.84 -15.87 22.94
CA ASP A 55 11.99 -16.00 24.15
C ASP A 55 12.24 -14.93 25.25
N LYS A 56 13.23 -14.04 25.07
CA LYS A 56 13.54 -12.90 25.94
C LYS A 56 13.12 -11.54 25.36
N ASP A 57 12.29 -11.54 24.31
CA ASP A 57 11.81 -10.33 23.60
C ASP A 57 12.90 -9.48 22.93
N GLU A 58 14.13 -9.99 22.83
CA GLU A 58 15.24 -9.33 22.14
C GLU A 58 15.21 -9.62 20.62
N VAL A 59 15.50 -8.59 19.81
CA VAL A 59 15.59 -8.71 18.35
C VAL A 59 16.91 -9.39 17.99
N VAL A 60 16.85 -10.70 17.74
CA VAL A 60 18.03 -11.51 17.39
C VAL A 60 18.39 -11.37 15.90
N LYS A 61 17.39 -11.07 15.05
CA LYS A 61 17.57 -11.02 13.58
C LYS A 61 17.07 -9.69 12.98
N PRO A 62 17.78 -8.57 13.22
CA PRO A 62 17.40 -7.26 12.67
C PRO A 62 17.36 -7.23 11.14
N MET A 63 18.17 -8.05 10.46
CA MET A 63 18.14 -8.16 9.00
C MET A 63 16.81 -8.71 8.46
N LEU A 64 16.15 -9.64 9.17
CA LEU A 64 14.84 -10.15 8.76
C LEU A 64 13.74 -9.10 8.92
N GLN A 65 13.78 -8.35 10.03
CA GLN A 65 12.85 -7.25 10.28
C GLN A 65 12.98 -6.16 9.20
N GLY A 66 14.22 -5.77 8.87
CA GLY A 66 14.50 -4.84 7.76
C GLY A 66 14.06 -5.38 6.41
N GLY A 67 14.27 -6.68 6.15
CA GLY A 67 13.82 -7.36 4.93
C GLY A 67 12.29 -7.33 4.74
N ILE A 68 11.53 -7.53 5.82
CA ILE A 68 10.06 -7.46 5.79
C ILE A 68 9.57 -6.04 5.40
N ALA A 69 10.26 -5.00 5.85
CA ALA A 69 9.98 -3.62 5.45
C ALA A 69 10.42 -3.35 4.00
N ALA A 70 11.61 -3.81 3.61
CA ALA A 70 12.16 -3.60 2.27
C ALA A 70 11.32 -4.24 1.15
N VAL A 71 10.71 -5.41 1.39
CA VAL A 71 9.87 -6.10 0.39
C VAL A 71 8.63 -5.30 0.01
N TYR A 72 8.09 -4.49 0.92
CA TYR A 72 7.02 -3.55 0.59
C TYR A 72 7.47 -2.55 -0.48
N TYR A 73 8.62 -1.89 -0.29
CA TYR A 73 9.17 -0.95 -1.26
C TYR A 73 9.59 -1.61 -2.57
N CYS A 74 10.07 -2.86 -2.51
CA CYS A 74 10.32 -3.67 -3.69
C CYS A 74 9.05 -3.85 -4.52
N GLY A 75 7.93 -4.24 -3.88
CA GLY A 75 6.62 -4.32 -4.54
C GLY A 75 6.17 -2.99 -5.13
N SER A 76 6.37 -1.89 -4.39
CA SER A 76 6.05 -0.54 -4.87
C SER A 76 6.86 -0.17 -6.12
N LEU A 77 8.14 -0.53 -6.18
CA LEU A 77 9.00 -0.25 -7.33
C LEU A 77 8.49 -0.98 -8.59
N PHE A 78 8.19 -2.27 -8.49
CA PHE A 78 7.65 -3.05 -9.61
C PHE A 78 6.31 -2.51 -10.09
N ALA A 79 5.42 -2.17 -9.16
CA ALA A 79 4.14 -1.59 -9.51
C ALA A 79 4.25 -0.18 -10.08
N ALA A 80 5.24 0.64 -9.70
CA ALA A 80 5.38 1.98 -10.26
C ALA A 80 5.64 1.94 -11.77
N PHE A 81 6.52 1.04 -12.22
CA PHE A 81 6.77 0.83 -13.65
C PHE A 81 5.51 0.34 -14.39
N TRP A 82 4.76 -0.57 -13.78
CA TRP A 82 3.53 -1.09 -14.38
C TRP A 82 2.42 -0.03 -14.39
N ALA A 83 2.18 0.62 -13.25
CA ALA A 83 1.12 1.59 -13.04
C ALA A 83 1.27 2.79 -13.96
N GLY A 84 2.49 3.27 -14.22
CA GLY A 84 2.74 4.36 -15.17
C GLY A 84 2.26 3.98 -16.58
N SER A 85 2.74 2.85 -17.11
CA SER A 85 2.33 2.38 -18.44
C SER A 85 0.84 2.05 -18.54
N PHE A 86 0.24 1.53 -17.46
CA PHE A 86 -1.18 1.20 -17.43
C PHE A 86 -2.08 2.45 -17.34
N SER A 87 -1.68 3.44 -16.55
CA SER A 87 -2.42 4.70 -16.37
C SER A 87 -2.52 5.48 -17.69
N ASP A 88 -1.41 5.55 -18.43
CA ASP A 88 -1.33 6.24 -19.71
C ASP A 88 -2.20 5.58 -20.79
N ASN A 89 -2.30 4.24 -20.79
CA ASN A 89 -3.06 3.49 -21.80
C ASN A 89 -4.56 3.34 -21.49
N TYR A 90 -4.94 3.14 -20.23
CA TYR A 90 -6.32 2.78 -19.84
C TYR A 90 -7.10 3.91 -19.16
N GLY A 91 -6.44 5.02 -18.83
CA GLY A 91 -7.01 6.20 -18.21
C GLY A 91 -7.15 6.08 -16.68
N ARG A 92 -7.03 7.23 -16.01
CA ARG A 92 -6.91 7.34 -14.54
C ARG A 92 -8.04 6.69 -13.72
N ILE A 93 -9.29 6.74 -14.19
CA ILE A 93 -10.43 6.13 -13.47
C ILE A 93 -10.29 4.61 -13.38
N LYS A 94 -9.88 3.93 -14.46
CA LYS A 94 -9.70 2.47 -14.45
C LYS A 94 -8.47 2.08 -13.65
N GLY A 95 -7.42 2.90 -13.72
CA GLY A 95 -6.25 2.78 -12.86
C GLY A 95 -6.63 2.78 -11.37
N MET A 96 -7.49 3.72 -10.95
CA MET A 96 -7.91 3.83 -9.55
C MET A 96 -8.69 2.62 -9.05
N TRP A 97 -9.53 2.01 -9.90
CA TRP A 97 -10.20 0.74 -9.56
C TRP A 97 -9.22 -0.41 -9.36
N MET A 98 -8.20 -0.52 -10.22
CA MET A 98 -7.13 -1.52 -10.05
C MET A 98 -6.32 -1.27 -8.78
N ALA A 99 -6.05 -0.01 -8.45
CA ALA A 99 -5.36 0.38 -7.22
C ALA A 99 -6.13 -0.09 -5.98
N CYS A 100 -7.44 0.18 -5.92
CA CYS A 100 -8.32 -0.26 -4.85
C CYS A 100 -8.36 -1.79 -4.70
N PHE A 101 -8.46 -2.52 -5.82
CA PHE A 101 -8.46 -3.98 -5.82
C PHE A 101 -7.18 -4.54 -5.18
N TRP A 102 -6.02 -3.99 -5.57
CA TRP A 102 -4.74 -4.48 -5.11
C TRP A 102 -4.42 -4.08 -3.66
N CYS A 103 -4.83 -2.88 -3.23
CA CYS A 103 -4.80 -2.51 -1.82
C CYS A 103 -5.67 -3.43 -0.96
N MET A 104 -6.88 -3.75 -1.41
CA MET A 104 -7.78 -4.64 -0.67
C MET A 104 -7.19 -6.05 -0.56
N ALA A 105 -6.68 -6.60 -1.66
CA ALA A 105 -5.99 -7.89 -1.66
C ALA A 105 -4.78 -7.91 -0.71
N GLY A 106 -3.95 -6.85 -0.73
CA GLY A 106 -2.79 -6.72 0.16
C GLY A 106 -3.16 -6.68 1.65
N VAL A 107 -4.22 -5.95 2.02
CA VAL A 107 -4.70 -5.88 3.41
C VAL A 107 -5.27 -7.22 3.88
N ILE A 108 -6.05 -7.90 3.03
CA ILE A 108 -6.61 -9.22 3.36
C ILE A 108 -5.49 -10.24 3.57
N LEU A 109 -4.48 -10.25 2.69
CA LEU A 109 -3.32 -11.14 2.82
C LEU A 109 -2.47 -10.82 4.06
N GLN A 110 -2.33 -9.55 4.44
CA GLN A 110 -1.62 -9.20 5.67
C GLN A 110 -2.41 -9.62 6.91
N ALA A 111 -3.73 -9.51 6.89
CA ALA A 111 -4.58 -9.91 8.01
C ALA A 111 -4.60 -11.44 8.22
N SER A 112 -4.44 -12.23 7.15
CA SER A 112 -4.42 -13.69 7.21
C SER A 112 -3.01 -14.30 7.32
N ALA A 113 -1.95 -13.48 7.34
CA ALA A 113 -0.58 -13.96 7.34
C ALA A 113 -0.21 -14.66 8.66
N VAL A 114 -0.02 -15.99 8.57
CA VAL A 114 0.40 -16.83 9.72
C VAL A 114 1.89 -17.16 9.73
N ASN A 115 2.56 -17.03 8.58
CA ASN A 115 3.97 -17.40 8.38
C ASN A 115 4.77 -16.24 7.77
N LEU A 116 6.09 -16.23 8.01
CA LEU A 116 6.99 -15.21 7.44
C LEU A 116 6.90 -15.11 5.91
N ALA A 117 6.92 -16.24 5.20
CA ALA A 117 6.81 -16.23 3.73
C ALA A 117 5.48 -15.62 3.26
N HIS A 118 4.38 -15.92 3.96
CA HIS A 118 3.06 -15.36 3.66
C HIS A 118 3.06 -13.83 3.89
N MET A 119 3.70 -13.38 4.96
CA MET A 119 3.83 -11.96 5.26
C MET A 119 4.66 -11.21 4.22
N LEU A 120 5.74 -11.81 3.72
CA LEU A 120 6.56 -11.24 2.65
C LEU A 120 5.75 -11.09 1.35
N CYS A 121 5.00 -12.12 0.95
CA CYS A 121 4.11 -12.04 -0.21
C CYS A 121 3.01 -10.99 -0.02
N ALA A 122 2.39 -10.94 1.17
CA ALA A 122 1.37 -9.96 1.49
C ALA A 122 1.91 -8.52 1.45
N ARG A 123 3.15 -8.33 1.92
CA ARG A 123 3.87 -7.05 1.84
C ARG A 123 4.14 -6.61 0.42
N PHE A 124 4.56 -7.54 -0.43
CA PHE A 124 4.81 -7.27 -1.84
C PHE A 124 3.52 -6.81 -2.54
N VAL A 125 2.40 -7.50 -2.31
CA VAL A 125 1.09 -7.14 -2.88
C VAL A 125 0.58 -5.80 -2.35
N ALA A 126 0.72 -5.54 -1.06
CA ALA A 126 0.31 -4.27 -0.49
C ALA A 126 1.14 -3.08 -1.01
N GLY A 127 2.46 -3.26 -1.16
CA GLY A 127 3.34 -2.25 -1.75
C GLY A 127 2.96 -1.94 -3.19
N MET A 128 2.63 -2.97 -3.97
CA MET A 128 2.11 -2.77 -5.31
C MET A 128 0.81 -1.94 -5.30
N GLY A 129 -0.11 -2.19 -4.37
CA GLY A 129 -1.39 -1.46 -4.33
C GLY A 129 -1.20 0.02 -4.04
N VAL A 130 -0.33 0.34 -3.09
CA VAL A 130 -0.01 1.72 -2.74
C VAL A 130 0.70 2.44 -3.90
N ALA A 131 1.62 1.78 -4.61
CA ALA A 131 2.25 2.40 -5.77
C ALA A 131 1.24 2.73 -6.90
N PHE A 132 0.25 1.88 -7.13
CA PHE A 132 -0.84 2.22 -8.07
C PHE A 132 -1.62 3.45 -7.61
N ILE A 133 -1.91 3.58 -6.31
CA ILE A 133 -2.59 4.77 -5.77
C ILE A 133 -1.75 6.05 -5.97
N LEU A 134 -0.44 5.96 -5.80
CA LEU A 134 0.46 7.12 -5.85
C LEU A 134 0.79 7.58 -7.28
N VAL A 135 0.83 6.67 -8.24
CA VAL A 135 1.27 6.96 -9.63
C VAL A 135 0.14 7.51 -10.51
N ILE A 136 -1.12 7.25 -10.18
CA ILE A 136 -2.30 7.62 -10.99
C ILE A 136 -2.85 9.00 -10.61
#